data_AF-A0A2D9G7B6-F1
#
_entry.id   AF-A0A2D9G7B6-F1
#
_cell.length_a   1.000
_cell.length_b   1.000
_cell.length_c   1.000
_cell.angle_alpha   90.00
_cell.angle_beta   90.00
_cell.angle_gamma   90.00
#
_symmetry.space_group_name_H-M   'P 1'
#
loop_
_entity.id
_entity.type
_entity.pdbx_description
1 polymer ?
#
loop_
_entity_poly.entity_id
_entity_poly.type
_entity_poly.pdbx_seq_one_letter_code
_entity_poly.pdbx_strand_id
1 'polypeptide(L)'
;MVNTKNLRDAVKKSADKLAKSASKNVDAVKKVTSGKYSNSKNLKDHKHCRECGKMISPSSDSLLCKSQVCIDKFEKDLKVKKQLRLWMIILVIVLILPNILTFLGV
;
A
#
# COMPACT_ATOMS: atom_id res chain seq x y z
N MET A 1 -23.71 10.00 -39.10
CA MET A 1 -22.52 10.75 -38.65
C MET A 1 -22.78 11.25 -37.23
N VAL A 2 -21.99 10.80 -36.24
CA VAL A 2 -22.15 11.21 -34.83
C VAL A 2 -21.55 12.61 -34.64
N ASN A 3 -22.29 13.51 -34.01
CA ASN A 3 -21.86 14.89 -33.76
C ASN A 3 -20.78 14.93 -32.66
N THR A 4 -19.53 14.93 -33.08
CA THR A 4 -18.32 14.81 -32.23
C THR A 4 -18.03 16.02 -31.36
N LYS A 5 -18.69 17.17 -31.59
CA LYS A 5 -18.48 18.40 -30.81
C LYS A 5 -19.09 18.27 -29.40
N ASN A 6 -20.36 17.87 -29.33
CA ASN A 6 -21.09 17.71 -28.05
C ASN A 6 -20.44 16.65 -27.15
N LEU A 7 -19.87 15.59 -27.73
CA LEU A 7 -19.18 14.54 -26.97
C LEU A 7 -17.89 15.07 -26.32
N ARG A 8 -17.12 15.89 -27.03
CA ARG A 8 -15.89 16.50 -26.52
C ARG A 8 -16.18 17.48 -25.38
N ASP A 9 -17.26 18.25 -25.46
CA ASP A 9 -17.66 19.19 -24.41
C ASP A 9 -18.12 18.46 -23.14
N ALA A 10 -18.82 17.34 -23.28
CA ALA A 10 -19.21 16.50 -22.14
C ALA A 10 -18.00 15.85 -21.43
N VAL A 11 -17.02 15.37 -22.21
CA VAL A 11 -15.77 14.82 -21.66
C VAL A 11 -14.94 15.90 -20.97
N LYS A 12 -14.84 17.11 -21.55
CA LYS A 12 -14.12 18.24 -20.96
C LYS A 12 -14.74 18.67 -19.62
N LYS A 13 -16.07 18.79 -19.58
CA LYS A 13 -16.82 19.09 -18.34
C LYS A 13 -16.60 18.03 -17.25
N SER A 14 -16.46 16.77 -17.64
CA SER A 14 -16.20 15.66 -16.71
C SER A 14 -14.77 15.69 -16.17
N ALA A 15 -13.80 16.00 -17.02
CA ALA A 15 -12.39 16.19 -16.65
C ALA A 15 -12.20 17.39 -15.71
N ASP A 16 -12.86 18.53 -15.97
CA ASP A 16 -12.84 19.71 -15.10
C ASP A 16 -13.46 19.42 -13.73
N LYS A 17 -14.52 18.60 -13.67
CA LYS A 17 -15.12 18.14 -12.41
C LYS A 17 -14.14 17.25 -11.63
N LEU A 18 -13.48 16.31 -12.32
CA LEU A 18 -12.50 15.41 -11.73
C LEU A 18 -11.30 16.18 -11.16
N ALA A 19 -10.76 17.14 -11.93
CA ALA A 19 -9.65 17.98 -11.51
C ALA A 19 -10.01 18.83 -10.28
N LYS A 20 -11.22 19.40 -10.24
CA LYS A 20 -11.71 20.15 -9.07
C LYS A 20 -11.97 19.27 -7.84
N SER A 21 -12.40 18.02 -8.00
CA SER A 21 -12.54 17.09 -6.87
C SER A 21 -11.20 16.57 -6.38
N ALA A 22 -10.25 16.34 -7.29
CA ALA A 22 -8.90 15.89 -6.97
C ALA A 22 -8.14 16.96 -6.18
N SER A 23 -8.17 18.23 -6.62
CA SER A 23 -7.51 19.33 -5.90
C SER A 23 -8.10 19.54 -4.50
N LYS A 24 -9.44 19.54 -4.35
CA LYS A 24 -10.10 19.66 -3.04
C LYS A 24 -9.70 18.54 -2.07
N ASN A 25 -9.63 17.30 -2.55
CA ASN A 25 -9.21 16.16 -1.74
C ASN A 25 -7.73 16.26 -1.38
N VAL A 26 -6.87 16.69 -2.32
CA VAL A 26 -5.44 16.94 -2.06
C VAL A 26 -5.25 18.06 -1.04
N ASP A 27 -6.01 19.15 -1.11
CA ASP A 27 -5.95 20.26 -0.14
C ASP A 27 -6.47 19.86 1.24
N ALA A 28 -7.55 19.06 1.30
CA ALA A 28 -8.05 18.50 2.55
C ALA A 28 -7.03 17.56 3.19
N VAL A 29 -6.42 16.68 2.40
CA VAL A 29 -5.34 15.78 2.86
C VAL A 29 -4.10 16.57 3.25
N LYS A 30 -3.72 17.61 2.51
CA LYS A 30 -2.56 18.47 2.81
C LYS A 30 -2.76 19.24 4.11
N LYS A 31 -3.97 19.74 4.39
CA LYS A 31 -4.31 20.38 5.69
C LYS A 31 -4.27 19.40 6.85
N VAL A 32 -4.73 18.17 6.65
CA VAL A 32 -4.73 17.12 7.69
C VAL A 32 -3.32 16.56 7.92
N THR A 33 -2.47 16.51 6.90
CA THR A 33 -1.10 15.98 7.00
C THR A 33 -0.09 17.03 7.44
N SER A 34 -0.23 18.30 7.03
CA SER A 34 0.70 19.38 7.41
C SER A 34 0.64 19.74 8.90
N GLY A 35 -0.53 19.65 9.53
CA GLY A 35 -0.70 19.91 10.97
C GLY A 35 -0.33 18.74 11.88
N LYS A 36 -0.35 17.50 11.36
CA LYS A 36 -0.22 16.28 12.18
C LYS A 36 1.22 15.75 12.30
N TYR A 37 2.11 16.14 11.38
CA TYR A 37 3.53 15.76 11.45
C TYR A 37 4.42 16.78 12.18
N SER A 38 3.95 18.02 12.39
CA SER A 38 4.72 19.08 13.06
C SER A 38 4.79 18.96 14.58
N ASN A 39 3.97 18.10 15.20
CA ASN A 39 3.90 17.94 16.66
C ASN A 39 4.75 16.77 17.20
N SER A 40 5.69 16.23 16.41
CA SER A 40 6.60 15.16 16.87
C SER A 40 7.75 15.66 17.77
N LYS A 41 7.77 16.94 18.18
CA LYS A 41 8.83 17.48 19.05
C LYS A 41 8.61 17.22 20.54
N ASN A 42 7.42 16.75 20.95
CA ASN A 42 7.08 16.47 22.36
C ASN A 42 6.35 15.12 22.58
N LEU A 43 6.19 14.28 21.56
CA LEU A 43 5.74 12.91 21.78
C LEU A 43 6.99 12.07 22.07
N LYS A 44 7.15 11.65 23.33
CA LYS A 44 8.14 10.64 23.71
C LYS A 44 8.10 9.50 22.70
N ASP A 45 9.26 9.09 22.18
CA ASP A 45 9.40 7.91 21.31
C ASP A 45 8.70 6.72 21.99
N HIS A 46 7.55 6.33 21.45
CA HIS A 46 6.76 5.22 21.96
C HIS A 46 6.81 4.12 20.91
N LYS A 47 7.55 3.04 21.22
CA LYS A 47 7.53 1.86 20.37
C LYS A 47 6.29 1.04 20.71
N HIS A 48 5.51 0.68 19.69
CA HIS A 48 4.40 -0.26 19.83
C HIS A 48 4.80 -1.62 19.26
N CYS A 49 4.38 -2.67 19.95
CA CYS A 49 4.44 -4.04 19.46
C CYS A 49 3.68 -4.17 18.13
N ARG A 50 4.34 -4.63 17.07
CA ARG A 50 3.70 -4.84 15.75
C ARG A 50 2.47 -5.76 15.82
N GLU A 51 2.54 -6.82 16.61
CA GLU A 51 1.50 -7.85 16.69
C GLU A 51 0.38 -7.55 17.70
N CYS A 52 0.67 -6.73 18.71
CA CYS A 52 -0.14 -6.65 19.92
C CYS A 52 -0.42 -5.23 20.41
N GLY A 53 0.19 -4.21 19.79
CA GLY A 53 -0.02 -2.80 20.12
C GLY A 53 0.49 -2.35 21.50
N LYS A 54 0.98 -3.27 22.35
CA LYS A 54 1.52 -2.94 23.67
C LYS A 54 2.68 -1.95 23.57
N MET A 55 2.72 -0.99 24.50
CA MET A 55 3.81 -0.03 24.64
C MET A 55 5.08 -0.76 25.07
N ILE A 56 6.17 -0.51 24.35
CA ILE A 56 7.50 -1.09 24.54
C ILE A 56 8.47 0.07 24.80
N SER A 57 9.44 -0.16 25.68
CA SER A 57 10.48 0.83 25.97
C SER A 57 11.23 1.24 24.69
N PRO A 58 11.48 2.53 24.46
CA PRO A 58 12.22 3.00 23.28
C PRO A 58 13.64 2.43 23.18
N SER A 59 14.20 1.94 24.29
CA SER A 59 15.55 1.37 24.39
C SER A 59 15.69 -0.07 23.88
N SER A 60 14.59 -0.78 23.58
CA SER A 60 14.69 -2.13 23.00
C SER A 60 14.73 -2.06 21.47
N ASP A 61 15.73 -2.70 20.87
CA ASP A 61 15.87 -2.81 19.40
C ASP A 61 14.76 -3.65 18.75
N SER A 62 14.09 -4.51 19.53
CA SER A 62 13.02 -5.38 19.02
C SER A 62 11.67 -4.67 18.89
N LEU A 63 11.13 -4.62 17.66
CA LEU A 63 9.76 -4.15 17.34
C LEU A 63 8.63 -5.04 17.90
N LEU A 64 9.01 -6.18 18.47
CA LEU A 64 8.10 -7.17 19.03
C LEU A 64 8.14 -7.12 20.55
N CYS A 65 6.97 -7.32 21.15
CA CYS A 65 6.90 -7.54 22.58
C CYS A 65 7.69 -8.82 22.92
N LYS A 66 8.44 -8.84 24.04
CA LYS A 66 9.20 -10.02 24.51
C LYS A 66 8.32 -11.24 24.86
N SER A 67 7.03 -11.22 24.51
CA SER A 67 6.15 -12.38 24.70
C SER A 67 6.36 -13.40 23.57
N GLN A 68 6.40 -14.67 23.95
CA GLN A 68 6.58 -15.77 23.01
C GLN A 68 5.47 -15.81 21.93
N VAL A 69 4.26 -15.38 22.28
CA VAL A 69 3.10 -15.34 21.36
C VAL A 69 3.31 -14.34 20.22
N CYS A 70 3.87 -13.16 20.52
CA CYS A 70 4.22 -12.14 19.51
C CYS A 70 5.29 -12.68 18.54
N ILE A 71 6.28 -13.39 19.05
CA ILE A 71 7.41 -13.91 18.28
C ILE A 71 6.96 -15.03 17.34
N ASP A 72 6.16 -15.97 17.85
CA ASP A 72 5.65 -17.10 17.07
C ASP A 72 4.73 -16.67 15.93
N LYS A 73 3.83 -15.69 16.17
CA LYS A 73 2.99 -15.12 15.11
C LYS A 73 3.82 -14.46 14.01
N PHE A 74 4.78 -13.64 14.40
CA PHE A 74 5.66 -12.97 13.46
C PHE A 74 6.48 -13.96 12.62
N GLU A 75 6.98 -15.04 13.23
CA GLU A 75 7.71 -16.09 12.52
C GLU A 75 6.82 -16.84 11.53
N LYS A 76 5.58 -17.15 11.90
CA LYS A 76 4.57 -17.77 11.03
C LYS A 76 4.27 -16.88 9.83
N ASP A 77 4.03 -15.59 10.05
CA ASP A 77 3.74 -14.64 8.97
C ASP A 77 4.92 -14.47 8.02
N LEU A 78 6.16 -14.50 8.52
CA LEU A 78 7.35 -14.50 7.67
C LEU A 78 7.44 -15.76 6.78
N LYS A 79 7.09 -16.93 7.32
CA LYS A 79 7.05 -18.20 6.54
C LYS A 79 5.97 -18.13 5.47
N VAL A 80 4.77 -17.70 5.82
CA VAL A 80 3.65 -17.53 4.87
C VAL A 80 4.01 -16.53 3.78
N LYS A 81 4.63 -15.39 4.13
CA LYS A 81 5.04 -14.37 3.16
C LYS A 81 6.11 -14.89 2.19
N LYS A 82 7.08 -15.66 2.68
CA LYS A 82 8.09 -16.30 1.83
C LYS A 82 7.45 -17.31 0.88
N GLN A 83 6.55 -18.14 1.38
CA GLN A 83 5.80 -19.09 0.56
C GLN A 83 4.95 -18.38 -0.49
N LEU A 84 4.17 -17.36 -0.10
CA LEU A 84 3.34 -16.59 -1.03
C LEU A 84 4.17 -15.97 -2.15
N ARG A 85 5.36 -15.43 -1.84
CA ARG A 85 6.26 -14.89 -2.86
C ARG A 85 6.73 -15.97 -3.84
N LEU A 86 7.01 -17.19 -3.36
CA LEU A 86 7.39 -18.31 -4.21
C LEU A 86 6.22 -18.76 -5.12
N TRP A 87 5.03 -18.91 -4.54
CA TRP A 87 3.81 -19.28 -5.28
C TRP A 87 3.45 -18.27 -6.37
N MET A 88 3.62 -16.97 -6.12
CA MET A 88 3.39 -15.94 -7.13
C MET A 88 4.34 -16.07 -8.32
N ILE A 89 5.61 -16.43 -8.10
CA ILE A 89 6.57 -16.65 -9.19
C ILE A 89 6.17 -17.88 -10.01
N ILE A 90 5.85 -18.99 -9.35
CA ILE A 90 5.45 -20.23 -10.02
C ILE A 90 4.20 -20.00 -10.87
N LEU A 91 3.19 -19.32 -10.33
CA LEU A 91 1.96 -19.00 -11.04
C LEU A 91 2.23 -18.18 -12.30
N VAL A 92 3.08 -17.16 -12.19
CA VAL A 92 3.45 -16.32 -13.34
C VAL A 92 4.16 -17.14 -14.42
N ILE A 93 5.10 -18.00 -14.03
CA ILE A 93 5.78 -18.89 -14.99
C ILE A 93 4.76 -19.81 -15.67
N VAL A 94 3.90 -20.48 -14.93
CA VAL A 94 2.91 -21.41 -15.53
C VAL A 94 1.95 -20.71 -16.50
N LEU A 95 1.54 -19.47 -16.22
CA LEU A 95 0.64 -18.72 -17.09
C LEU A 95 1.36 -18.10 -18.30
N ILE A 96 2.57 -17.59 -18.12
CA ILE A 96 3.26 -16.83 -19.17
C ILE A 96 4.12 -17.74 -20.05
N LEU A 97 4.74 -18.80 -19.50
CA LEU A 97 5.66 -19.69 -20.22
C LEU A 97 5.03 -20.35 -21.47
N PRO A 98 3.78 -20.86 -21.45
CA PRO A 98 3.16 -21.42 -22.65
C PRO A 98 2.95 -20.38 -23.73
N ASN A 99 2.48 -19.18 -23.35
CA ASN A 99 2.26 -18.07 -24.27
C ASN A 99 3.58 -17.60 -24.92
N ILE A 100 4.69 -17.62 -24.17
CA ILE A 100 6.01 -17.29 -24.71
C ILE A 100 6.49 -18.38 -25.68
N LEU A 101 6.31 -19.67 -25.37
CA LEU A 101 6.69 -20.75 -26.29
C LEU A 101 5.93 -20.66 -27.61
N THR A 102 4.61 -20.44 -27.55
CA THR A 102 3.78 -20.25 -28.74
C THR A 102 4.18 -19.01 -29.52
N PHE A 103 4.57 -17.92 -28.85
CA PHE A 103 5.08 -16.71 -29.51
C PHE A 103 6.44 -16.92 -30.19
N LEU A 104 7.31 -17.77 -29.64
CA LEU A 104 8.59 -18.13 -30.23
C LEU A 104 8.50 -19.19 -31.34
N GLY A 105 7.28 -19.61 -31.71
CA GLY A 105 7.03 -20.48 -32.85
C GLY A 105 7.37 -21.96 -32.61
N VAL A 106 7.41 -22.38 -31.34
CA VAL A 106 7.45 -23.80 -30.93
C VAL A 106 6.02 -24.30 -30.69
#